data_AF-A0A0K8W5E5-F1
#
_entry.id   AF-A0A0K8W5E5-F1
#
_cell.length_a   1.000
_cell.length_b   1.000
_cell.length_c   1.000
_cell.angle_alpha   90.00
_cell.angle_beta   90.00
_cell.angle_gamma   90.00
#
_symmetry.space_group_name_H-M   'P 1'
#
loop_
_entity.id
_entity.type
_entity.pdbx_description
1 polymer ?
#
loop_
_entity_poly.entity_id
_entity_poly.type
_entity_poly.pdbx_seq_one_letter_code
_entity_poly.pdbx_strand_id
1 'polypeptide(L)'
;MFILQLPNVSIDLYVNNIVVSASGLVAYCFAGITVRAIGAKNLLIYGLLISGSLGISLYWSVNGLSTLIISSVFLSVAAVSTSSLLGVVLALFPTSLRSLVVAIAMMFGRLGALAGNMLFPVFMEMGCIQPFLMIGGVLLAAGALSFILPDTEEMSLK
;
A
#
# COMPACT_ATOMS: atom_id res chain seq x y z
N MET A 1 20.33 -1.09 25.90
CA MET A 1 21.12 -1.85 24.91
C MET A 1 20.86 -1.25 23.53
N PHE A 2 21.40 -0.07 23.25
CA PHE A 2 21.00 0.76 22.09
C PHE A 2 22.14 1.65 21.54
N ILE A 3 23.44 1.29 21.69
CA ILE A 3 24.54 2.23 21.37
C ILE A 3 25.70 1.70 20.49
N LEU A 4 25.68 0.49 19.91
CA LEU A 4 26.79 0.07 19.02
C LEU A 4 26.33 -0.66 17.76
N GLN A 5 25.76 0.09 16.82
CA GLN A 5 25.87 -0.22 15.40
C GLN A 5 25.71 1.09 14.63
N LEU A 6 26.79 1.88 14.49
CA LEU A 6 26.90 2.73 13.30
C LEU A 6 27.29 1.78 12.16
N PRO A 7 26.36 1.36 11.28
CA PRO A 7 26.77 0.63 10.09
C PRO A 7 27.69 1.53 9.28
N ASN A 8 28.84 1.00 8.86
CA ASN A 8 29.65 1.57 7.80
C ASN A 8 28.71 1.88 6.61
N VAL A 9 28.40 3.15 6.38
CA VAL A 9 27.55 3.58 5.25
C VAL A 9 28.36 3.34 3.99
N SER A 10 28.32 2.11 3.48
CA SER A 10 28.88 1.76 2.19
C SER A 10 28.15 2.59 1.13
N ILE A 11 28.90 3.17 0.21
CA ILE A 11 28.40 4.06 -0.85
C ILE A 11 27.24 3.38 -1.61
N ASP A 12 27.28 2.05 -1.75
CA ASP A 12 26.23 1.23 -2.35
C ASP A 12 24.88 1.31 -1.64
N LEU A 13 24.82 1.33 -0.30
CA LEU A 13 23.54 1.43 0.43
C LEU A 13 22.90 2.81 0.25
N TYR A 14 23.74 3.84 0.15
CA TYR A 14 23.30 5.21 -0.08
C TYR A 14 22.76 5.37 -1.51
N VAL A 15 23.49 4.86 -2.50
CA VAL A 15 23.06 4.86 -3.91
C VAL A 15 21.75 4.07 -4.09
N ASN A 16 21.60 2.93 -3.42
CA ASN A 16 20.36 2.15 -3.48
C ASN A 16 19.16 2.89 -2.89
N ASN A 17 19.31 3.58 -1.75
CA ASN A 17 18.21 4.38 -1.19
C ASN A 17 17.79 5.53 -2.11
N ILE A 18 18.76 6.18 -2.76
CA ILE A 18 18.49 7.24 -3.75
C ILE A 18 17.70 6.67 -4.94
N VAL A 19 18.15 5.54 -5.51
CA VAL A 19 17.47 4.90 -6.65
C VAL A 19 16.06 4.44 -6.28
N VAL A 20 15.88 3.87 -5.09
CA VAL A 20 14.57 3.43 -4.58
C VAL A 20 13.62 4.60 -4.37
N SER A 21 14.12 5.71 -3.84
CA SER A 21 13.32 6.92 -3.62
C SER A 21 12.95 7.59 -4.95
N ALA A 22 13.91 7.68 -5.89
CA ALA A 22 13.68 8.24 -7.22
C ALA A 22 12.67 7.42 -8.02
N SER A 23 12.81 6.09 -8.04
CA SER A 23 11.86 5.18 -8.69
C SER A 23 10.48 5.22 -8.04
N GLY A 24 10.42 5.28 -6.70
CA GLY A 24 9.17 5.48 -5.97
C GLY A 24 8.47 6.78 -6.33
N LEU A 25 9.22 7.88 -6.51
CA LEU A 25 8.69 9.19 -6.89
C LEU A 25 8.14 9.19 -8.33
N VAL A 26 8.88 8.57 -9.27
CA VAL A 26 8.43 8.42 -10.67
C VAL A 26 7.16 7.58 -10.72
N ALA A 27 7.12 6.45 -10.01
CA ALA A 27 5.95 5.59 -9.95
C ALA A 27 4.76 6.29 -9.29
N TYR A 28 4.97 7.06 -8.23
CA TYR A 28 3.92 7.84 -7.58
C TYR A 28 3.38 8.94 -8.49
N CYS A 29 4.24 9.60 -9.27
CA CYS A 29 3.83 10.59 -10.26
C CYS A 29 3.00 9.96 -11.37
N PHE A 30 3.46 8.82 -11.93
CA PHE A 30 2.74 8.08 -12.96
C PHE A 30 1.38 7.59 -12.45
N ALA A 31 1.38 6.96 -11.27
CA ALA A 31 0.16 6.54 -10.59
C ALA A 31 -0.76 7.75 -10.38
N GLY A 32 -0.27 8.87 -9.82
CA GLY A 32 -1.03 10.09 -9.57
C GLY A 32 -1.64 10.73 -10.82
N ILE A 33 -0.98 10.65 -11.98
CA ILE A 33 -1.51 11.14 -13.26
C ILE A 33 -2.61 10.21 -13.76
N THR A 34 -2.35 8.89 -13.78
CA THR A 34 -3.37 7.88 -14.13
C THR A 34 -4.58 7.96 -13.20
N VAL A 35 -4.34 8.33 -11.94
CA VAL A 35 -5.33 8.51 -10.89
C VAL A 35 -6.30 9.66 -11.18
N ARG A 36 -5.77 10.80 -11.63
CA ARG A 36 -6.58 11.99 -11.92
C ARG A 36 -7.51 11.82 -13.11
N ALA A 37 -7.28 10.85 -13.99
CA ALA A 37 -8.07 10.63 -15.19
C ALA A 37 -9.29 9.71 -14.98
N ILE A 38 -9.31 8.87 -13.94
CA ILE A 38 -10.14 7.64 -13.89
C ILE A 38 -11.25 7.67 -12.81
N GLY A 39 -11.29 8.68 -11.95
CA GLY A 39 -12.32 8.82 -10.90
C GLY A 39 -11.97 8.05 -9.62
N ALA A 40 -12.48 8.51 -8.47
CA ALA A 40 -12.04 8.06 -7.14
C ALA A 40 -12.35 6.58 -6.84
N LYS A 41 -13.45 6.02 -7.36
CA LYS A 41 -13.82 4.62 -7.11
C LYS A 41 -12.98 3.64 -7.94
N ASN A 42 -12.87 3.90 -9.23
CA ASN A 42 -12.05 3.08 -10.13
C ASN A 42 -10.58 3.10 -9.67
N LEU A 43 -10.13 4.21 -9.11
CA LEU A 43 -8.82 4.31 -8.51
C LEU A 43 -8.50 3.24 -7.47
N LEU A 44 -9.47 3.04 -6.60
CA LEU A 44 -9.39 2.15 -5.47
C LEU A 44 -9.29 0.72 -5.99
N ILE A 45 -10.18 0.36 -6.90
CA ILE A 45 -10.24 -0.97 -7.50
C ILE A 45 -8.95 -1.27 -8.28
N TYR A 46 -8.57 -0.42 -9.23
CA TYR A 46 -7.36 -0.64 -10.03
C TYR A 46 -6.09 -0.55 -9.17
N GLY A 47 -6.02 0.36 -8.21
CA GLY A 47 -4.89 0.50 -7.30
C GLY A 47 -4.65 -0.74 -6.44
N LEU A 48 -5.70 -1.33 -5.88
CA LEU A 48 -5.57 -2.56 -5.07
C LEU A 48 -5.27 -3.80 -5.93
N LEU A 49 -5.84 -3.91 -7.14
CA LEU A 49 -5.51 -5.01 -8.05
C LEU A 49 -4.07 -4.93 -8.57
N ILE A 50 -3.63 -3.73 -8.96
CA ILE A 50 -2.25 -3.50 -9.43
C ILE A 50 -1.28 -3.78 -8.29
N SER A 51 -1.46 -3.20 -7.10
CA SER A 51 -0.58 -3.48 -5.96
C SER A 51 -0.57 -4.96 -5.54
N GLY A 52 -1.73 -5.65 -5.54
CA GLY A 52 -1.79 -7.09 -5.30
C GLY A 52 -0.99 -7.92 -6.32
N SER A 53 -1.10 -7.59 -7.60
CA SER A 53 -0.36 -8.27 -8.67
C SER A 53 1.15 -7.97 -8.65
N LEU A 54 1.57 -6.75 -8.28
CA LEU A 54 2.97 -6.44 -8.02
C LEU A 54 3.52 -7.23 -6.81
N GLY A 55 2.71 -7.40 -5.76
CA GLY A 55 3.07 -8.20 -4.58
C GLY A 55 3.36 -9.67 -4.91
N ILE A 56 2.61 -10.24 -5.85
CA ILE A 56 2.83 -11.61 -6.35
C ILE A 56 4.01 -11.66 -7.31
N SER A 57 4.19 -10.63 -8.15
CA SER A 57 5.31 -10.53 -9.09
C SER A 57 6.67 -10.39 -8.38
N LEU A 58 6.71 -9.92 -7.13
CA LEU A 58 7.91 -9.90 -6.31
C LEU A 58 8.54 -11.29 -6.14
N TYR A 59 7.75 -12.37 -6.18
CA TYR A 59 8.27 -13.74 -6.10
C TYR A 59 9.24 -14.07 -7.24
N TRP A 60 9.04 -13.51 -8.43
CA TRP A 60 9.89 -13.76 -9.59
C TRP A 60 11.18 -12.92 -9.56
N SER A 61 11.33 -12.00 -8.61
CA SER A 61 12.47 -11.07 -8.55
C SER A 61 13.68 -11.71 -7.86
N VAL A 62 14.71 -12.03 -8.64
CA VAL A 62 15.93 -12.71 -8.17
C VAL A 62 16.99 -11.71 -7.64
N ASN A 63 16.91 -10.44 -8.01
CA ASN A 63 17.90 -9.41 -7.65
C ASN A 63 17.41 -8.52 -6.48
N GLY A 64 18.28 -8.29 -5.49
CA GLY A 64 17.94 -7.43 -4.33
C GLY A 64 17.52 -6.01 -4.70
N LEU A 65 18.11 -5.42 -5.74
CA LEU A 65 17.75 -4.06 -6.20
C LEU A 65 16.35 -4.00 -6.81
N SER A 66 15.97 -5.01 -7.59
CA SER A 66 14.64 -5.05 -8.18
C SER A 66 13.57 -5.30 -7.13
N THR A 67 13.82 -6.15 -6.12
CA THR A 67 12.88 -6.36 -5.01
C THR A 67 12.64 -5.07 -4.22
N LEU A 68 13.68 -4.25 -4.00
CA LEU A 68 13.59 -2.96 -3.33
C LEU A 68 12.77 -1.94 -4.15
N ILE A 69 13.03 -1.83 -5.45
CA ILE A 69 12.30 -0.93 -6.35
C ILE A 69 10.82 -1.34 -6.43
N ILE A 70 10.54 -2.62 -6.65
CA ILE A 70 9.16 -3.11 -6.75
C ILE A 70 8.40 -2.90 -5.43
N SER A 71 9.07 -3.07 -4.29
CA SER A 71 8.47 -2.82 -2.97
C SER A 71 8.15 -1.34 -2.73
N SER A 72 8.98 -0.40 -3.22
CA SER A 72 8.70 1.03 -3.08
C SER A 72 7.52 1.45 -3.97
N VAL A 73 7.43 0.90 -5.18
CA VAL A 73 6.29 1.11 -6.08
C VAL A 73 5.01 0.52 -5.47
N PHE A 74 5.08 -0.69 -4.91
CA PHE A 74 3.96 -1.31 -4.20
C PHE A 74 3.46 -0.42 -3.06
N LEU A 75 4.37 0.07 -2.20
CA LEU A 75 4.02 0.90 -1.05
C LEU A 75 3.41 2.25 -1.47
N SER A 76 3.92 2.85 -2.54
CA SER A 76 3.43 4.13 -3.04
C SER A 76 1.99 4.00 -3.59
N VAL A 77 1.69 2.94 -4.34
CA VAL A 77 0.33 2.62 -4.81
C VAL A 77 -0.61 2.28 -3.65
N ALA A 78 -0.14 1.53 -2.65
CA ALA A 78 -0.89 1.22 -1.43
C ALA A 78 -1.24 2.49 -0.62
N ALA A 79 -0.33 3.47 -0.55
CA ALA A 79 -0.57 4.74 0.13
C ALA A 79 -1.63 5.59 -0.58
N VAL A 80 -1.59 5.65 -1.92
CA VAL A 80 -2.61 6.37 -2.72
C VAL A 80 -3.98 5.74 -2.56
N SER A 81 -4.07 4.41 -2.66
CA SER A 81 -5.35 3.69 -2.50
C SER A 81 -5.93 3.86 -1.10
N THR A 82 -5.11 3.83 -0.06
CA THR A 82 -5.55 4.12 1.33
C THR A 82 -6.11 5.54 1.47
N SER A 83 -5.45 6.52 0.87
CA SER A 83 -5.90 7.92 0.88
C SER A 83 -7.23 8.10 0.14
N SER A 84 -7.39 7.40 -0.99
CA SER A 84 -8.64 7.36 -1.76
C SER A 84 -9.77 6.67 -1.00
N LEU A 85 -9.51 5.54 -0.34
CA LEU A 85 -10.43 4.84 0.56
C LEU A 85 -10.98 5.80 1.63
N LEU A 86 -10.10 6.53 2.31
CA LEU A 86 -10.50 7.54 3.29
C LEU A 86 -11.33 8.64 2.64
N GLY A 87 -10.99 9.10 1.44
CA GLY A 87 -11.77 10.09 0.69
C GLY A 87 -13.21 9.63 0.44
N VAL A 88 -13.39 8.40 -0.05
CA VAL A 88 -14.71 7.79 -0.30
C VAL A 88 -15.48 7.61 1.00
N VAL A 89 -14.88 7.00 2.02
CA VAL A 89 -15.53 6.77 3.31
C VAL A 89 -16.05 8.08 3.92
N LEU A 90 -15.27 9.16 3.86
CA LEU A 90 -15.68 10.45 4.42
C LEU A 90 -16.72 11.19 3.56
N ALA A 91 -16.93 10.77 2.31
CA ALA A 91 -18.00 11.26 1.45
C ALA A 91 -19.34 10.55 1.72
N LEU A 92 -19.32 9.30 2.19
CA LEU A 92 -20.53 8.57 2.59
C LEU A 92 -21.07 9.02 3.97
N PHE A 93 -20.21 9.49 4.87
CA PHE A 93 -20.60 9.88 6.22
C PHE A 93 -20.76 11.41 6.36
N PRO A 94 -21.77 11.89 7.10
CA PRO A 94 -21.96 13.32 7.35
C PRO A 94 -20.80 13.90 8.18
N THR A 95 -20.51 15.19 7.97
CA THR A 95 -19.34 15.91 8.51
C THR A 95 -19.16 15.82 10.03
N SER A 96 -20.24 15.72 10.80
CA SER A 96 -20.20 15.59 12.27
C SER A 96 -19.53 14.30 12.75
N LEU A 97 -19.48 13.25 11.92
CA LEU A 97 -18.92 11.94 12.27
C LEU A 97 -17.53 11.70 11.66
N ARG A 98 -17.04 12.63 10.84
CA ARG A 98 -15.81 12.49 10.04
C ARG A 98 -14.60 12.12 10.89
N SER A 99 -14.40 12.80 12.02
CA SER A 99 -13.25 12.56 12.91
C SER A 99 -13.30 11.19 13.59
N LEU A 100 -14.50 10.72 13.97
CA LEU A 100 -14.70 9.42 14.60
C LEU A 100 -14.39 8.28 13.62
N VAL A 101 -14.87 8.39 12.38
CA VAL A 101 -14.61 7.40 11.33
C VAL A 101 -13.12 7.30 11.02
N VAL A 102 -12.41 8.43 10.90
CA VAL A 102 -10.94 8.43 10.70
C VAL A 102 -10.22 7.79 11.88
N ALA A 103 -10.61 8.10 13.13
CA ALA A 103 -9.99 7.52 14.31
C ALA A 103 -10.17 5.98 14.35
N ILE A 104 -11.37 5.49 14.04
CA ILE A 104 -11.64 4.05 13.94
C ILE A 104 -10.81 3.42 12.82
N ALA A 105 -10.79 4.02 11.63
CA ALA A 105 -9.99 3.53 10.50
C ALA A 105 -8.49 3.45 10.85
N MET A 106 -7.96 4.47 11.55
CA MET A 106 -6.57 4.49 12.00
C MET A 106 -6.29 3.46 13.10
N MET A 107 -7.23 3.20 14.01
CA MET A 107 -7.11 2.12 15.00
C MET A 107 -7.02 0.76 14.32
N PHE A 108 -7.89 0.47 13.35
CA PHE A 108 -7.80 -0.76 12.57
C PHE A 108 -6.51 -0.84 11.75
N GLY A 109 -6.06 0.28 11.16
CA GLY A 109 -4.78 0.35 10.46
C GLY A 109 -3.59 0.04 11.38
N ARG A 110 -3.61 0.53 12.63
CA ARG A 110 -2.59 0.23 13.65
C ARG A 110 -2.62 -1.23 14.09
N LEU A 111 -3.81 -1.80 14.29
CA LEU A 111 -3.97 -3.22 14.62
C LEU A 111 -3.47 -4.12 13.49
N GLY A 112 -3.77 -3.76 12.23
CA GLY A 112 -3.25 -4.44 11.05
C GLY A 112 -1.72 -4.37 10.97
N ALA A 113 -1.12 -3.21 11.21
CA ALA A 113 0.33 -3.05 11.25
C ALA A 113 0.99 -3.85 12.39
N LEU A 114 0.36 -3.90 13.57
CA LEU A 114 0.81 -4.70 14.71
C LEU A 114 0.78 -6.20 14.37
N ALA A 115 -0.36 -6.69 13.89
CA ALA A 115 -0.53 -8.08 13.48
C ALA A 115 0.47 -8.45 12.37
N GLY A 116 0.60 -7.60 11.35
CA GLY A 116 1.55 -7.78 10.25
C GLY A 116 3.00 -7.86 10.73
N ASN A 117 3.44 -6.93 11.59
CA ASN A 117 4.81 -6.96 12.12
C ASN A 117 5.11 -8.18 13.00
N MET A 118 4.10 -8.74 13.68
CA MET A 118 4.28 -9.96 14.48
C MET A 118 4.25 -11.23 13.61
N LEU A 119 3.38 -11.29 12.59
CA LEU A 119 3.27 -12.44 11.69
C LEU A 119 4.40 -12.51 10.65
N PHE A 120 4.93 -11.37 10.21
CA PHE A 120 5.98 -11.30 9.19
C PHE A 120 7.24 -12.13 9.52
N PRO A 121 7.85 -12.02 10.72
CA PRO A 121 9.01 -12.85 11.07
C PRO A 121 8.66 -14.34 11.14
N VAL A 122 7.49 -14.68 11.69
CA VAL A 122 7.01 -16.08 11.79
C VAL A 122 6.81 -16.69 10.40
N PHE A 123 6.28 -15.93 9.45
CA PHE A 123 6.12 -16.38 8.07
C PHE A 123 7.46 -16.50 7.33
N MET A 124 8.43 -15.63 7.60
CA MET A 124 9.78 -15.76 7.03
C MET A 124 10.48 -17.06 7.46
N GLU A 125 10.24 -17.55 8.68
CA GLU A 125 10.83 -18.82 9.14
C GLU A 125 10.23 -20.05 8.45
N MET A 126 8.94 -20.01 8.08
CA MET A 126 8.26 -21.12 7.39
C MET A 126 8.49 -21.14 5.87
N GLY A 127 8.84 -20.00 5.28
CA GLY A 127 9.21 -19.93 3.86
C GLY A 127 9.06 -18.54 3.26
N CYS A 128 9.91 -18.23 2.28
CA CYS A 128 9.97 -16.90 1.67
C CYS A 128 8.70 -16.53 0.88
N ILE A 129 7.94 -17.51 0.38
CA ILE A 129 6.68 -17.31 -0.39
C ILE A 129 5.53 -16.81 0.48
N GLN A 130 5.42 -17.33 1.69
CA GLN A 130 4.25 -17.13 2.56
C GLN A 130 3.93 -15.65 2.85
N PRO A 131 4.90 -14.78 3.19
CA PRO A 131 4.61 -13.38 3.48
C PRO A 131 4.12 -12.61 2.25
N PHE A 132 4.66 -12.89 1.05
CA PHE A 132 4.20 -12.25 -0.19
C PHE A 132 2.78 -12.64 -0.54
N LEU A 133 2.41 -13.91 -0.32
CA LEU A 133 1.05 -14.38 -0.55
C LEU A 133 0.07 -13.78 0.46
N MET A 134 0.46 -13.63 1.73
CA MET A 134 -0.36 -12.97 2.74
C MET A 134 -0.65 -11.51 2.35
N ILE A 135 0.38 -10.76 1.97
CA ILE A 135 0.26 -9.35 1.58
C ILE A 135 -0.59 -9.24 0.32
N GLY A 136 -0.24 -9.95 -0.75
CA GLY A 136 -0.99 -9.94 -2.01
C GLY A 136 -2.45 -10.39 -1.83
N GLY A 137 -2.69 -11.41 -1.01
CA GLY A 137 -4.02 -11.94 -0.70
C GLY A 137 -4.89 -10.93 0.05
N VAL A 138 -4.35 -10.25 1.06
CA VAL A 138 -5.08 -9.19 1.78
C VAL A 138 -5.44 -8.03 0.85
N LEU A 139 -4.53 -7.60 -0.03
CA LEU A 139 -4.82 -6.53 -0.97
C LEU A 139 -5.85 -6.95 -2.04
N LEU A 140 -5.77 -8.18 -2.54
CA LEU A 140 -6.79 -8.70 -3.46
C LEU A 140 -8.16 -8.83 -2.79
N ALA A 141 -8.21 -9.31 -1.55
CA ALA A 141 -9.45 -9.37 -0.79
C ALA A 141 -10.02 -7.97 -0.57
N ALA A 142 -9.20 -7.00 -0.17
CA ALA A 142 -9.64 -5.61 -0.03
C ALA A 142 -10.12 -5.00 -1.36
N GLY A 143 -9.45 -5.32 -2.48
CA GLY A 143 -9.88 -4.93 -3.82
C GLY A 143 -11.23 -5.55 -4.19
N ALA A 144 -11.44 -6.83 -3.86
CA ALA A 144 -12.71 -7.53 -4.04
C ALA A 144 -13.84 -6.90 -3.21
N LEU A 145 -13.57 -6.56 -1.94
CA LEU A 145 -14.52 -5.82 -1.11
C LEU A 145 -14.85 -4.44 -1.71
N SER A 146 -13.88 -3.77 -2.36
CA SER A 146 -14.14 -2.49 -3.01
C SER A 146 -15.13 -2.57 -4.18
N PHE A 147 -15.34 -3.74 -4.80
CA PHE A 147 -16.38 -3.91 -5.83
C PHE A 147 -17.80 -3.88 -5.25
N ILE A 148 -17.96 -4.21 -3.96
CA ILE A 148 -19.25 -4.18 -3.26
C ILE A 148 -19.64 -2.75 -2.86
N LEU A 149 -18.70 -1.80 -2.83
CA LEU A 149 -18.99 -0.43 -2.45
C LEU A 149 -19.79 0.29 -3.56
N PRO A 150 -20.97 0.86 -3.24
CA PRO A 150 -21.78 1.64 -4.18
C PRO A 150 -21.03 2.91 -4.61
N ASP A 151 -21.25 3.32 -5.85
CA ASP A 151 -20.54 4.47 -6.43
C ASP A 151 -20.95 5.77 -5.74
N THR A 152 -19.95 6.54 -5.30
CA THR A 152 -20.21 7.85 -4.69
C THR A 152 -20.59 8.91 -5.73
N GLU A 153 -20.33 8.64 -7.02
CA GLU A 153 -20.65 9.56 -8.12
C GLU A 153 -22.16 9.83 -8.27
N GLU A 154 -23.03 8.93 -7.79
CA GLU A 154 -24.48 9.15 -7.81
C GLU A 154 -25.00 10.08 -6.69
N MET A 155 -24.20 10.35 -5.65
CA MET A 155 -24.62 11.22 -4.53
C MET A 155 -24.41 12.72 -4.78
N SER A 156 -23.61 13.11 -5.78
CA SER A 156 -23.44 14.54 -6.13
C SER A 156 -24.50 15.08 -7.10
N LEU A 157 -25.42 14.22 -7.56
CA LEU A 157 -26.46 14.53 -8.54
C LEU A 157 -27.88 14.49 -7.95
N LYS A 158 -28.03 14.46 -6.61
CA LYS A 158 -29.33 14.50 -5.93
C LYS A 158 -29.33 15.43 -4.73
#